data_AF-A0A1H7H7R3-F1
#
_entry.id   AF-A0A1H7H7R3-F1
#
_cell.length_a   1.000
_cell.length_b   1.000
_cell.length_c   1.000
_cell.angle_alpha   90.00
_cell.angle_beta   90.00
_cell.angle_gamma   90.00
#
_symmetry.space_group_name_H-M   'P 1'
#
loop_
_entity.id
_entity.type
_entity.pdbx_description
1 polymer ?
#
loop_
_entity_poly.entity_id
_entity_poly.type
_entity_poly.pdbx_seq_one_letter_code
_entity_poly.pdbx_strand_id
1 'polypeptide(L)'
;MSKTEEVLTYLSQLKEVLEREKSVLIENDAEKLPGIIQEKEDLMITLSKFSEDDVEVDKLSVLSREVKALQETNLMLTEQSIRYTETMLEHIKKAAKQNNTYSKKGTFDDTKKSTLFDQSL
;
A
#
# COMPACT_ATOMS: atom_id res chain seq x y z
N MET A 1 -33.76 9.12 -7.31
CA MET A 1 -32.88 9.29 -6.14
C MET A 1 -32.52 10.76 -6.05
N SER A 2 -32.35 11.29 -4.85
CA SER A 2 -31.73 12.63 -4.72
C SER A 2 -30.24 12.51 -5.08
N LYS A 3 -29.62 13.58 -5.59
CA LYS A 3 -28.16 13.60 -5.84
C LYS A 3 -27.36 13.23 -4.58
N THR A 4 -27.90 13.53 -3.41
CA THR A 4 -27.31 13.15 -2.10
C THR A 4 -27.32 11.65 -1.85
N GLU A 5 -28.39 10.94 -2.22
CA GLU A 5 -28.46 9.48 -2.07
C GLU A 5 -27.50 8.77 -3.02
N GLU A 6 -27.32 9.30 -4.24
CA GLU A 6 -26.34 8.78 -5.19
C GLU A 6 -24.91 8.94 -4.68
N VAL A 7 -24.55 10.13 -4.18
CA VAL A 7 -23.23 10.37 -3.57
C VAL A 7 -22.98 9.49 -2.35
N LEU A 8 -23.99 9.28 -1.49
CA LEU A 8 -23.89 8.35 -0.36
C LEU A 8 -23.62 6.92 -0.81
N THR A 9 -24.25 6.49 -1.90
CA THR A 9 -24.04 5.16 -2.47
C THR A 9 -22.62 5.01 -2.98
N TYR A 10 -22.12 5.98 -3.75
CA TYR A 10 -20.75 5.96 -4.25
C TYR A 10 -19.69 6.06 -3.15
N LEU A 11 -19.92 6.87 -2.10
CA LEU A 11 -19.04 6.92 -0.93
C LEU A 11 -19.03 5.61 -0.15
N SER A 12 -20.17 4.91 -0.09
CA SER A 12 -20.24 3.59 0.55
C SER A 12 -19.46 2.54 -0.25
N GLN A 13 -19.60 2.55 -1.58
CA GLN A 13 -18.80 1.71 -2.47
C GLN A 13 -17.31 2.03 -2.35
N LEU A 14 -16.95 3.31 -2.27
CA LEU A 14 -15.56 3.73 -2.07
C LEU A 14 -15.03 3.20 -0.74
N LYS A 15 -15.82 3.29 0.34
CA LYS A 15 -15.46 2.70 1.63
C LYS A 15 -15.17 1.20 1.52
N GLU A 16 -16.02 0.42 0.85
CA GLU A 16 -15.80 -1.02 0.64
C GLU A 16 -14.54 -1.32 -0.19
N VAL A 17 -14.25 -0.51 -1.21
CA VAL A 17 -12.99 -0.61 -1.99
C VAL A 17 -11.78 -0.34 -1.08
N LEU A 18 -11.84 0.68 -0.22
CA LEU A 18 -10.75 1.02 0.70
C LEU A 18 -10.55 -0.03 1.79
N GLU A 19 -11.61 -0.67 2.27
CA GLU A 19 -11.51 -1.80 3.20
C GLU A 19 -10.85 -3.03 2.55
N ARG A 20 -11.18 -3.32 1.29
CA ARG A 20 -10.48 -4.35 0.52
C ARG A 20 -9.01 -4.01 0.28
N GLU A 21 -8.72 -2.76 -0.09
CA GLU A 21 -7.34 -2.27 -0.26
C GLU A 21 -6.54 -2.48 1.02
N LYS A 22 -7.10 -2.12 2.18
CA LYS A 22 -6.48 -2.34 3.49
C LYS A 22 -6.13 -3.81 3.72
N SER A 23 -7.07 -4.71 3.49
CA SER A 23 -6.86 -6.16 3.68
C SER A 23 -5.75 -6.68 2.77
N VAL A 24 -5.76 -6.28 1.50
CA VAL A 24 -4.74 -6.66 0.52
C VAL A 24 -3.35 -6.13 0.92
N LEU A 25 -3.26 -4.89 1.40
CA LEU A 25 -2.01 -4.30 1.90
C LEU A 25 -1.48 -5.03 3.14
N ILE A 26 -2.35 -5.45 4.05
CA ILE A 26 -1.97 -6.24 5.24
C ILE A 26 -1.47 -7.63 4.83
N GLU A 27 -2.14 -8.27 3.88
CA GLU A 27 -1.76 -9.60 3.36
C GLU A 27 -0.54 -9.56 2.43
N ASN A 28 -0.04 -8.37 2.06
CA ASN A 28 1.02 -8.15 1.08
C ASN A 28 0.71 -8.78 -0.31
N ASP A 29 -0.57 -8.87 -0.67
CA ASP A 29 -1.02 -9.47 -1.94
C ASP A 29 -0.99 -8.43 -3.07
N ALA A 30 0.21 -8.11 -3.54
CA ALA A 30 0.43 -7.07 -4.53
C ALA A 30 -0.27 -7.34 -5.88
N GLU A 31 -0.62 -8.60 -6.20
CA GLU A 31 -1.27 -8.96 -7.47
C GLU A 31 -2.70 -8.41 -7.57
N LYS A 32 -3.40 -8.29 -6.45
CA LYS A 32 -4.78 -7.77 -6.41
C LYS A 32 -4.86 -6.24 -6.38
N LEU A 33 -3.76 -5.57 -6.04
CA LEU A 33 -3.73 -4.13 -5.81
C LEU A 33 -4.09 -3.29 -7.07
N PRO A 34 -3.61 -3.62 -8.29
CA PRO A 34 -3.94 -2.84 -9.49
C PRO A 34 -5.44 -2.78 -9.79
N GLY A 35 -6.18 -3.89 -9.60
CA GLY A 35 -7.63 -3.93 -9.81
C GLY A 35 -8.37 -3.02 -8.84
N ILE A 36 -7.97 -3.04 -7.57
CA ILE A 36 -8.53 -2.18 -6.52
C ILE A 36 -8.25 -0.70 -6.79
N ILE A 37 -7.05 -0.36 -7.27
CA ILE A 37 -6.69 1.02 -7.64
C ILE A 37 -7.59 1.51 -8.79
N GLN A 38 -7.80 0.70 -9.82
CA GLN A 38 -8.68 1.07 -10.94
C GLN A 38 -10.12 1.35 -10.48
N GLU A 39 -10.69 0.45 -9.67
CA GLU A 39 -12.04 0.64 -9.10
C GLU A 39 -12.13 1.94 -8.26
N LYS A 40 -11.08 2.24 -7.48
CA LYS A 40 -10.98 3.47 -6.69
C LYS A 40 -10.94 4.70 -7.59
N GLU A 41 -10.16 4.68 -8.66
CA GLU A 41 -10.06 5.79 -9.62
C GLU A 41 -11.39 6.07 -10.31
N ASP A 42 -12.09 5.02 -10.77
CA ASP A 42 -13.38 5.14 -11.44
C ASP A 42 -14.45 5.77 -10.52
N LEU A 43 -14.46 5.39 -9.25
CA LEU A 43 -15.34 5.98 -8.23
C LEU A 43 -14.97 7.44 -7.94
N MET A 44 -13.69 7.77 -7.83
CA MET A 44 -13.24 9.16 -7.62
C MET A 44 -13.60 10.06 -8.80
N ILE A 45 -13.44 9.58 -10.04
CA ILE A 45 -13.87 10.30 -11.25
C ILE A 45 -15.37 10.53 -11.20
N THR A 46 -16.15 9.53 -10.78
CA THR A 46 -17.61 9.66 -10.66
C THR A 46 -18.02 10.65 -9.59
N LEU A 47 -17.40 10.59 -8.40
CA LEU A 47 -17.65 11.51 -7.30
C LEU A 47 -17.26 12.96 -7.66
N SER A 48 -16.18 13.18 -8.42
CA SER A 48 -15.73 14.51 -8.84
C SER A 48 -16.71 15.27 -9.74
N LYS A 49 -17.71 14.58 -10.31
CA LYS A 49 -18.75 15.19 -11.15
C LYS A 49 -19.86 15.88 -10.35
N PHE A 50 -19.95 15.62 -9.05
CA PHE A 50 -20.95 16.24 -8.18
C PHE A 50 -20.37 17.52 -7.56
N SER A 51 -21.15 18.61 -7.55
CA SER A 51 -20.80 19.86 -6.87
C SER A 51 -21.22 19.81 -5.40
N GLU A 52 -20.53 20.53 -4.51
CA GLU A 52 -20.95 20.66 -3.11
C GLU A 52 -22.33 21.30 -2.96
N ASP A 53 -22.72 22.18 -3.89
CA ASP A 53 -24.03 22.84 -3.91
C ASP A 53 -25.19 21.86 -4.21
N ASP A 54 -24.86 20.68 -4.75
CA ASP A 54 -25.84 19.66 -5.15
C ASP A 54 -26.17 18.67 -4.03
N VAL A 55 -25.53 18.77 -2.86
CA VAL A 55 -25.53 17.72 -1.84
C VAL A 55 -25.69 18.25 -0.43
N GLU A 56 -26.48 17.54 0.38
CA GLU A 56 -26.59 17.84 1.80
C GLU A 56 -25.34 17.35 2.56
N VAL A 57 -24.34 18.23 2.69
CA VAL A 57 -23.02 17.94 3.29
C VAL A 57 -23.12 17.32 4.69
N ASP A 58 -24.09 17.74 5.50
CA ASP A 58 -24.30 17.21 6.86
C ASP A 58 -24.53 15.70 6.86
N LYS A 59 -25.29 15.19 5.88
CA LYS A 59 -25.58 13.75 5.72
C LYS A 59 -24.36 12.95 5.27
N LEU A 60 -23.42 13.60 4.58
CA LEU A 60 -22.19 12.95 4.09
C LEU A 60 -21.06 12.96 5.13
N SER A 61 -21.13 13.87 6.11
CA SER A 61 -20.02 14.20 7.01
C SER A 61 -19.40 12.99 7.72
N VAL A 62 -20.22 12.04 8.18
CA VAL A 62 -19.75 10.83 8.89
C VAL A 62 -19.01 9.92 7.92
N LEU A 63 -19.64 9.58 6.80
CA LEU A 63 -19.08 8.64 5.83
C LEU A 63 -17.81 9.20 5.17
N SER A 64 -17.79 10.49 4.86
CA SER A 64 -16.59 11.17 4.34
C SER A 64 -15.41 11.12 5.31
N ARG A 65 -15.66 11.23 6.63
CA ARG A 65 -14.62 11.08 7.65
C ARG A 65 -14.08 9.65 7.72
N GLU A 66 -14.96 8.65 7.64
CA GLU A 66 -14.56 7.24 7.63
C GLU A 66 -13.71 6.90 6.40
N VAL A 67 -14.16 7.31 5.20
CA VAL A 67 -13.41 7.16 3.95
C VAL A 67 -12.05 7.82 4.06
N LYS A 68 -11.97 9.03 4.60
CA LYS A 68 -10.70 9.74 4.81
C LYS A 68 -9.76 8.97 5.73
N ALA A 69 -10.25 8.50 6.88
CA ALA A 69 -9.46 7.74 7.85
C ALA A 69 -8.95 6.41 7.26
N LEU A 70 -9.78 5.72 6.46
CA LEU A 70 -9.37 4.51 5.74
C LEU A 70 -8.28 4.80 4.70
N GLN A 71 -8.43 5.87 3.92
CA GLN A 71 -7.42 6.27 2.94
C GLN A 71 -6.08 6.65 3.61
N GLU A 72 -6.12 7.35 4.74
CA GLU A 72 -4.92 7.65 5.54
C GLU A 72 -4.25 6.36 6.06
N THR A 73 -5.04 5.37 6.46
CA THR A 73 -4.55 4.05 6.89
C THR A 73 -3.88 3.31 5.73
N ASN A 74 -4.50 3.27 4.55
CA ASN A 74 -3.95 2.58 3.38
C ASN A 74 -2.66 3.25 2.89
N LEU A 75 -2.59 4.59 2.95
CA LEU A 75 -1.36 5.34 2.69
C LEU A 75 -0.25 4.92 3.66
N MET A 76 -0.54 4.89 4.96
CA MET A 76 0.43 4.47 5.98
C MET A 76 0.98 3.05 5.72
N LEU A 77 0.09 2.10 5.41
CA LEU A 77 0.47 0.71 5.10
C LEU A 77 1.34 0.62 3.84
N THR A 78 0.98 1.39 2.80
CA THR A 78 1.76 1.48 1.56
C THR A 78 3.17 2.00 1.83
N GLU A 79 3.29 3.11 2.56
CA GLU A 79 4.58 3.67 2.90
C GLU A 79 5.42 2.75 3.79
N GLN A 80 4.79 2.03 4.73
CA GLN A 80 5.47 1.02 5.55
C GLN A 80 6.05 -0.11 4.68
N SER A 81 5.28 -0.58 3.70
CA SER A 81 5.71 -1.62 2.77
C SER A 81 6.89 -1.17 1.90
N ILE A 82 6.86 0.08 1.42
CA ILE A 82 7.97 0.70 0.69
C ILE A 82 9.22 0.78 1.58
N ARG A 83 9.11 1.35 2.79
CA ARG A 83 10.23 1.48 3.72
C ARG A 83 10.87 0.14 4.09
N TYR A 84 10.04 -0.90 4.28
CA TYR A 84 10.53 -2.26 4.52
C TYR A 84 11.36 -2.77 3.34
N THR A 85 10.83 -2.63 2.12
CA THR A 85 11.50 -3.06 0.88
C THR A 85 12.82 -2.32 0.67
N GLU A 86 12.84 -1.01 0.88
CA GLU A 86 14.06 -0.19 0.79
C GLU A 86 15.14 -0.65 1.78
N THR A 87 14.74 -0.88 3.04
CA THR A 87 15.64 -1.35 4.10
C THR A 87 16.22 -2.72 3.77
N MET A 88 15.38 -3.64 3.27
CA MET A 88 15.80 -4.97 2.84
C MET A 88 16.82 -4.90 1.69
N LEU A 89 16.54 -4.08 0.66
CA LEU A 89 17.46 -3.87 -0.45
C LEU A 89 18.79 -3.26 0.00
N GLU A 90 18.76 -2.33 0.96
CA GLU A 90 19.98 -1.75 1.53
C GLU A 90 20.82 -2.81 2.23
N HIS A 91 20.21 -3.72 2.99
CA HIS A 91 20.90 -4.83 3.65
C HIS A 91 21.51 -5.82 2.65
N ILE A 92 20.76 -6.18 1.59
CA ILE A 92 21.27 -7.03 0.51
C ILE A 92 22.49 -6.37 -0.16
N LYS A 93 22.41 -5.06 -0.46
CA LYS A 93 23.50 -4.30 -1.05
C LYS A 93 24.72 -4.23 -0.14
N LYS A 94 24.54 -4.08 1.18
CA LYS A 94 25.62 -4.09 2.18
C LYS A 94 26.31 -5.45 2.24
N ALA A 95 25.54 -6.54 2.31
CA ALA A 95 26.07 -7.90 2.33
C ALA A 95 26.83 -8.28 1.05
N ALA A 96 26.28 -7.94 -0.12
CA ALA A 96 26.95 -8.17 -1.40
C ALA A 96 28.30 -7.44 -1.51
N LYS A 97 28.43 -6.25 -0.90
CA LYS A 97 29.70 -5.51 -0.83
C LYS A 97 30.73 -6.12 0.11
N GLN A 98 30.32 -6.83 1.17
CA GLN A 98 31.24 -7.47 2.13
C GLN A 98 31.90 -8.75 1.59
N ASN A 99 31.33 -9.41 0.56
CA ASN A 99 31.86 -10.64 -0.03
C ASN A 99 33.03 -10.42 -1.01
N ASN A 100 33.42 -9.17 -1.30
CA ASN A 100 34.46 -8.84 -2.30
C ASN A 100 35.85 -8.56 -1.71
N THR A 101 36.21 -9.16 -0.57
CA THR A 101 37.57 -8.98 -0.01
C THR A 101 38.45 -10.19 -0.32
N TYR A 102 39.51 -10.00 -1.11
CA TYR A 102 40.61 -10.94 -1.24
C TYR A 102 41.14 -11.31 0.15
N SER A 103 41.31 -12.61 0.43
CA SER A 103 42.01 -13.02 1.63
C SER A 103 43.44 -12.45 1.60
N LYS A 104 44.00 -12.08 2.76
CA LYS A 104 45.41 -11.63 2.90
C LYS A 104 46.46 -12.64 2.38
N LYS A 105 46.04 -13.83 1.93
CA LYS A 105 46.89 -14.90 1.37
C LYS A 105 46.64 -15.21 -0.11
N GLY A 106 45.77 -14.48 -0.81
CA GLY A 106 45.55 -14.67 -2.25
C GLY A 106 44.85 -15.98 -2.64
N THR A 107 44.28 -16.72 -1.69
CA THR A 107 43.42 -17.87 -1.96
C THR A 107 41.95 -17.46 -1.83
N PHE A 108 41.12 -17.88 -2.79
CA PHE A 108 39.67 -17.77 -2.75
C PHE A 108 39.15 -18.71 -1.64
N ASP A 109 38.58 -18.14 -0.60
CA ASP A 109 38.04 -18.91 0.53
C ASP A 109 36.56 -19.16 0.27
N ASP A 110 36.26 -20.32 -0.30
CA ASP A 110 34.93 -20.72 -0.81
C ASP A 110 33.95 -21.13 0.31
N THR A 111 34.20 -20.74 1.56
CA THR A 111 33.50 -21.33 2.73
C THR A 111 32.63 -20.39 3.55
N LYS A 112 32.43 -19.13 3.15
CA LYS A 112 31.43 -18.28 3.81
C LYS A 112 30.10 -18.31 3.08
N LYS A 113 29.34 -19.38 3.34
CA LYS A 113 27.89 -19.43 3.13
C LYS A 113 27.29 -18.12 3.61
N SER A 114 26.62 -17.41 2.71
CA SER A 114 25.94 -16.15 2.99
C SER A 114 24.98 -16.33 4.17
N THR A 115 25.29 -15.69 5.31
CA THR A 115 24.48 -15.75 6.54
C THR A 115 23.10 -15.12 6.38
N LEU A 116 22.79 -14.52 5.22
CA LEU A 116 21.47 -13.99 4.89
C LEU A 116 20.39 -15.08 4.78
N PHE A 117 20.76 -16.33 4.46
CA PHE A 117 19.82 -17.44 4.27
C PHE A 117 19.86 -18.48 5.41
N ASP A 118 20.72 -18.29 6.41
CA ASP A 118 20.91 -19.24 7.52
C ASP A 118 20.06 -18.90 8.76
N GLN A 119 19.21 -17.88 8.65
CA GLN A 119 18.34 -17.43 9.74
C GLN A 119 16.92 -18.03 9.62
N SER A 120 16.85 -19.34 9.35
CA SER A 120 15.62 -20.11 9.33
C SER A 120 15.73 -21.27 10.32
N LEU A 121 15.39 -21.02 11.58
CA LEU A 121 14.91 -22.00 12.57
C LEU A 121 14.29 -21.27 13.77
#